data_AF-A0A9W7EDF8-F1
#
_entry.id   AF-A0A9W7EDF8-F1
#
_cell.length_a   1.000
_cell.length_b   1.000
_cell.length_c   1.000
_cell.angle_alpha   90.00
_cell.angle_beta   90.00
_cell.angle_gamma   90.00
#
_symmetry.space_group_name_H-M   'P 1'
#
loop_
_entity.id
_entity.type
_entity.pdbx_description
1 polymer ?
#
loop_
_entity_poly.entity_id
_entity_poly.type
_entity_poly.pdbx_seq_one_letter_code
_entity_poly.pdbx_strand_id
1 'polypeptide(L)'
;MIRSTILLLIFSLLLATSLAGECEVCTKVIDDVRESMGEKKTWKSKPAVEAALDKYCKKKELGVREKKICYYLTPIKRDVAQPFSLGIPSSKVCKKLEKVNPEVCSVRFPVKTGNMEKKDYTKLRVKQLKQILADRGVECKGCAEKAEFVKRVTDTDHMEEL
;
A
#
# COMPACT_ATOMS: atom_id res chain seq x y z
N MET A 1 -12.76 13.11 56.99
CA MET A 1 -11.69 12.81 56.01
C MET A 1 -12.17 11.71 55.07
N ILE A 2 -13.00 12.02 54.07
CA ILE A 2 -13.44 11.07 53.03
C ILE A 2 -13.66 11.86 51.75
N ARG A 3 -12.58 12.20 51.04
CA ARG A 3 -12.66 12.76 49.70
C ARG A 3 -11.41 12.32 48.94
N SER A 4 -11.63 11.84 47.71
CA SER A 4 -10.64 11.82 46.63
C SER A 4 -9.79 10.56 46.43
N THR A 5 -10.40 9.39 46.20
CA THR A 5 -9.67 8.23 45.60
C THR A 5 -10.44 7.41 44.56
N ILE A 6 -11.66 7.79 44.15
CA ILE A 6 -12.46 6.98 43.21
C ILE A 6 -13.00 7.86 42.09
N LEU A 7 -12.15 8.35 41.18
CA LEU A 7 -12.59 8.86 39.88
C LEU A 7 -11.48 9.01 38.81
N LEU A 8 -10.47 8.12 38.78
CA LEU A 8 -9.42 8.16 37.73
C LEU A 8 -9.02 6.76 37.25
N LEU A 9 -10.00 5.90 36.93
CA LEU A 9 -9.75 4.61 36.25
C LEU A 9 -10.74 4.34 35.10
N ILE A 10 -11.21 5.39 34.42
CA ILE A 10 -12.05 5.24 33.22
C ILE A 10 -11.70 6.32 32.18
N PHE A 11 -10.43 6.43 31.79
CA PHE A 11 -10.05 7.15 30.57
C PHE A 11 -8.69 6.71 30.03
N SER A 12 -8.53 5.44 29.72
CA SER A 12 -7.50 4.99 28.77
C SER A 12 -8.19 4.54 27.49
N LEU A 13 -8.63 5.57 26.76
CA LEU A 13 -8.61 5.69 25.31
C LEU A 13 -8.94 4.40 24.52
N LEU A 14 -10.23 4.21 24.26
CA LEU A 14 -10.63 3.77 22.93
C LEU A 14 -10.10 4.81 21.94
N LEU A 15 -9.06 4.46 21.19
CA LEU A 15 -8.91 4.87 19.80
C LEU A 15 -8.03 3.84 19.08
N ALA A 16 -8.52 2.60 19.00
CA ALA A 16 -8.16 1.74 17.89
C ALA A 16 -8.90 2.26 16.65
N THR A 17 -8.51 3.45 16.16
CA THR A 17 -8.87 3.88 14.81
C THR A 17 -8.33 2.81 13.87
N SER A 18 -9.24 2.14 13.20
CA SER A 18 -8.98 1.19 12.13
C SER A 18 -8.06 1.83 11.09
N LEU A 19 -6.77 1.46 11.12
CA LEU A 19 -5.88 1.57 9.96
C LEU A 19 -6.33 0.53 8.92
N ALA A 20 -7.53 0.72 8.38
CA ALA A 20 -8.03 -0.10 7.30
C ALA A 20 -7.29 0.30 6.02
N GLY A 21 -6.16 -0.36 5.77
CA GLY A 21 -5.57 -0.52 4.45
C GLY A 21 -4.79 0.64 3.87
N GLU A 22 -4.43 1.68 4.62
CA GLU A 22 -3.56 2.74 4.10
C GLU A 22 -2.14 2.23 3.81
N CYS A 23 -1.65 2.47 2.58
CA CYS A 23 -0.34 2.04 2.10
C CYS A 23 -0.14 0.50 2.02
N GLU A 24 -1.18 -0.27 1.70
CA GLU A 24 -1.15 -1.75 1.68
C GLU A 24 0.02 -2.31 0.85
N VAL A 25 0.25 -1.79 -0.36
CA VAL A 25 1.33 -2.26 -1.26
C VAL A 25 2.70 -1.94 -0.69
N CYS A 26 2.91 -0.71 -0.20
CA CYS A 26 4.17 -0.34 0.46
C CYS A 26 4.44 -1.23 1.68
N THR A 27 3.41 -1.46 2.51
CA THR A 27 3.54 -2.25 3.73
C THR A 27 3.98 -3.67 3.40
N LYS A 28 3.36 -4.29 2.39
CA LYS A 28 3.76 -5.61 1.89
C LYS A 28 5.22 -5.64 1.43
N VAL A 29 5.65 -4.68 0.59
CA VAL A 29 7.04 -4.62 0.11
C VAL A 29 8.03 -4.53 1.26
N ILE A 30 7.76 -3.69 2.27
CA ILE A 30 8.64 -3.53 3.43
C ILE A 30 8.64 -4.78 4.32
N ASP A 31 7.50 -5.46 4.48
CA ASP A 31 7.40 -6.73 5.19
C ASP A 31 8.17 -7.85 4.47
N ASP A 32 8.03 -7.98 3.15
CA ASP A 32 8.76 -8.98 2.37
C ASP A 32 10.29 -8.76 2.46
N VAL A 33 10.74 -7.49 2.42
CA VAL A 33 12.16 -7.14 2.64
C VAL A 33 12.60 -7.58 4.03
N ARG A 34 11.77 -7.36 5.05
CA ARG A 34 12.04 -7.75 6.43
C ARG A 34 12.17 -9.25 6.62
N GLU A 35 11.26 -10.00 6.02
CA GLU A 35 11.31 -11.45 5.97
C GLU A 35 12.57 -11.94 5.25
N SER A 36 12.94 -11.32 4.13
CA SER A 36 14.15 -11.68 3.38
C SER A 36 15.46 -11.47 4.15
N MET A 37 15.47 -10.58 5.14
CA MET A 37 16.64 -10.30 5.98
C MET A 37 16.73 -11.22 7.21
N GLY A 38 15.67 -11.95 7.54
CA GLY A 38 15.60 -12.88 8.66
C GLY A 38 15.84 -12.20 10.01
N GLU A 39 17.00 -12.42 10.62
CA GLU A 39 17.30 -12.01 11.98
C GLU A 39 17.24 -10.49 12.22
N LYS A 40 16.70 -10.10 13.37
CA LYS A 40 16.61 -8.70 13.82
C LYS A 40 17.97 -7.99 13.93
N LYS A 41 19.07 -8.73 14.14
CA LYS A 41 20.43 -8.16 14.18
C LYS A 41 20.82 -7.56 12.83
N THR A 42 20.45 -8.22 11.72
CA THR A 42 20.74 -7.77 10.36
C THR A 42 19.99 -6.48 10.02
N TRP A 43 18.79 -6.29 10.58
CA TRP A 43 17.97 -5.09 10.36
C TRP A 43 18.63 -3.82 10.90
N LYS A 44 19.49 -3.91 11.93
CA LYS A 44 20.13 -2.74 12.55
C LYS A 44 21.14 -2.05 11.64
N SER A 45 21.64 -2.72 10.61
CA SER A 45 22.59 -2.14 9.66
C SER A 45 21.84 -1.44 8.52
N LYS A 46 21.88 -0.10 8.50
CA LYS A 46 21.25 0.68 7.40
C LYS A 46 21.77 0.25 6.01
N PRO A 47 23.11 0.07 5.81
CA PRO A 47 23.60 -0.45 4.53
C PRO A 47 23.06 -1.83 4.17
N ALA A 48 22.84 -2.71 5.16
CA ALA A 48 22.24 -4.02 4.90
C ALA A 48 20.77 -3.92 4.49
N VAL A 49 20.02 -3.00 5.09
CA VAL A 49 18.62 -2.72 4.71
C VAL A 49 18.54 -2.14 3.30
N GLU A 50 19.42 -1.20 2.96
CA GLU A 50 19.50 -0.63 1.61
C GLU A 50 19.80 -1.72 0.56
N ALA A 51 20.78 -2.60 0.86
CA ALA A 51 21.12 -3.71 -0.02
C ALA A 51 19.99 -4.74 -0.14
N ALA A 52 19.28 -5.03 0.94
CA ALA A 52 18.13 -5.93 0.93
C ALA A 52 16.96 -5.37 0.10
N LEU A 53 16.69 -4.06 0.23
CA LEU A 53 15.70 -3.36 -0.59
C LEU A 53 16.09 -3.39 -2.07
N ASP A 54 17.34 -3.06 -2.41
CA ASP A 54 17.85 -3.15 -3.78
C ASP A 54 17.75 -4.56 -4.35
N LYS A 55 18.02 -5.59 -3.53
CA LYS A 55 17.89 -7.01 -3.93
C LYS A 55 16.43 -7.38 -4.17
N TYR A 56 15.53 -6.98 -3.28
CA TYR A 56 14.09 -7.21 -3.45
C TYR A 56 13.59 -6.58 -4.75
N CYS A 57 13.92 -5.31 -4.99
CA CYS A 57 13.47 -4.55 -6.15
C CYS A 57 14.05 -5.02 -7.49
N LYS A 58 15.06 -5.89 -7.48
CA LYS A 58 15.63 -6.54 -8.67
C LYS A 58 15.01 -7.90 -8.99
N LYS A 59 14.13 -8.43 -8.12
CA LYS A 59 13.46 -9.71 -8.37
C LYS A 59 12.59 -9.62 -9.62
N LYS A 60 12.70 -10.63 -10.50
CA LYS A 60 11.92 -10.68 -11.76
C LYS A 60 10.45 -11.00 -11.52
N GLU A 61 10.16 -11.71 -10.43
CA GLU A 61 8.82 -12.16 -10.05
C GLU A 61 7.94 -11.08 -9.37
N LEU A 62 8.44 -9.84 -9.22
CA LEU A 62 7.64 -8.76 -8.66
C LEU A 62 6.46 -8.42 -9.56
N GLY A 63 5.29 -8.29 -8.94
CA GLY A 63 4.11 -7.74 -9.60
C GLY A 63 4.30 -6.27 -9.95
N VAL A 64 3.50 -5.80 -10.90
CA VAL A 64 3.46 -4.40 -11.39
C VAL A 64 3.52 -3.37 -10.25
N ARG A 65 2.67 -3.55 -9.24
CA ARG A 65 2.54 -2.61 -8.11
C ARG A 65 3.75 -2.61 -7.19
N GLU A 66 4.36 -3.77 -6.99
CA GLU A 66 5.60 -3.89 -6.21
C GLU A 66 6.76 -3.23 -6.97
N LYS A 67 6.82 -3.39 -8.29
CA LYS A 67 7.77 -2.65 -9.16
C LYS A 67 7.55 -1.13 -9.08
N LYS A 68 6.30 -0.68 -9.12
CA LYS A 68 5.95 0.75 -8.97
C LYS A 68 6.37 1.30 -7.60
N ILE A 69 6.13 0.57 -6.52
CA ILE A 69 6.64 0.94 -5.19
C ILE A 69 8.16 0.98 -5.19
N CYS A 70 8.84 -0.02 -5.76
CA CYS A 70 10.30 -0.04 -5.87
C CYS A 70 10.85 1.19 -6.59
N TYR A 71 10.22 1.65 -7.68
CA TYR A 71 10.58 2.89 -8.37
C TYR A 71 10.56 4.11 -7.43
N TYR A 72 9.60 4.19 -6.51
CA TYR A 72 9.53 5.27 -5.53
C TYR A 72 10.49 5.09 -4.35
N LEU A 73 10.75 3.85 -3.91
CA LEU A 73 11.57 3.56 -2.73
C LEU A 73 13.08 3.57 -3.01
N THR A 74 13.53 3.09 -4.18
CA THR A 74 14.95 2.99 -4.50
C THR A 74 15.70 4.34 -4.39
N PRO A 75 15.17 5.48 -4.87
CA PRO A 75 15.82 6.78 -4.72
C PRO A 75 15.91 7.26 -3.25
N ILE A 76 14.93 6.89 -2.42
CA ILE A 76 14.82 7.30 -1.00
C ILE A 76 15.17 6.17 -0.02
N LYS A 77 15.95 5.16 -0.45
CA LYS A 77 16.24 3.97 0.36
C LYS A 77 16.89 4.26 1.72
N ARG A 78 17.56 5.41 1.85
CA ARG A 78 18.10 5.90 3.14
C ARG A 78 16.99 6.25 4.12
N ASP A 79 15.91 6.87 3.64
CA ASP A 79 14.70 7.21 4.42
C ASP A 79 13.89 5.97 4.78
N VAL A 80 14.04 4.88 4.01
CA VAL A 80 13.51 3.55 4.35
C VAL A 80 14.36 2.89 5.44
N ALA A 81 15.69 2.86 5.25
CA ALA A 81 16.61 2.16 6.14
C ALA A 81 16.66 2.75 7.55
N GLN A 82 16.51 4.07 7.69
CA GLN A 82 16.51 4.74 8.99
C GLN A 82 15.41 4.22 9.94
N PRO A 83 14.10 4.33 9.65
CA PRO A 83 13.05 3.82 10.53
C PRO A 83 13.04 2.28 10.59
N PHE A 84 13.40 1.60 9.50
CA PHE A 84 13.48 0.14 9.47
C PHE A 84 14.50 -0.41 10.47
N SER A 85 15.70 0.16 10.49
CA SER A 85 16.78 -0.29 11.39
C SER A 85 16.51 -0.05 12.87
N LEU A 86 15.59 0.87 13.19
CA LEU A 86 15.07 1.11 14.53
C LEU A 86 13.96 0.13 14.93
N GLY A 87 13.61 -0.82 14.05
CA GLY A 87 12.58 -1.81 14.32
C GLY A 87 11.15 -1.29 14.17
N ILE A 88 10.95 -0.10 13.58
CA ILE A 88 9.62 0.47 13.36
C ILE A 88 8.80 -0.49 12.47
N PRO A 89 7.51 -0.73 12.79
CA PRO A 89 6.66 -1.61 11.98
C PRO A 89 6.38 -1.02 10.61
N SER A 90 6.21 -1.88 9.61
CA SER A 90 6.16 -1.55 8.18
C SER A 90 5.08 -0.53 7.83
N SER A 91 3.89 -0.64 8.43
CA SER A 91 2.82 0.36 8.29
C SER A 91 3.27 1.78 8.70
N LYS A 92 3.98 1.91 9.83
CA LYS A 92 4.50 3.21 10.29
C LYS A 92 5.69 3.70 9.46
N VAL A 93 6.50 2.78 8.92
CA VAL A 93 7.55 3.12 7.96
C VAL A 93 6.92 3.77 6.72
N CYS A 94 5.93 3.12 6.11
CA CYS A 94 5.22 3.64 4.94
C CYS A 94 4.55 4.99 5.20
N LYS A 95 3.93 5.18 6.37
CA LYS A 95 3.38 6.48 6.78
C LYS A 95 4.41 7.58 6.96
N LYS A 96 5.64 7.24 7.30
CA LYS A 96 6.73 8.22 7.34
C LYS A 96 7.22 8.55 5.94
N LEU A 97 7.32 7.55 5.07
CA LEU A 97 7.72 7.70 3.67
C LEU A 97 6.69 8.50 2.85
N GLU A 98 5.40 8.38 3.16
CA GLU A 98 4.32 9.19 2.56
C GLU A 98 4.59 10.70 2.67
N LYS A 99 5.22 11.14 3.77
CA LYS A 99 5.60 12.56 3.97
C LYS A 99 6.79 12.99 3.11
N VAL A 100 7.61 12.03 2.68
CA VAL A 100 8.78 12.26 1.81
C VAL A 100 8.34 12.19 0.34
N ASN A 101 7.53 11.20 0.01
CA ASN A 101 6.93 11.01 -1.30
C ASN A 101 5.49 10.48 -1.14
N PRO A 102 4.47 11.33 -1.40
CA PRO A 102 3.06 10.95 -1.29
C PRO A 102 2.67 9.75 -2.17
N GLU A 103 3.38 9.53 -3.27
CA GLU A 103 3.10 8.43 -4.20
C GLU A 103 3.37 7.03 -3.62
N VAL A 104 4.15 6.93 -2.53
CA VAL A 104 4.43 5.65 -1.86
C VAL A 104 3.16 5.00 -1.31
N CYS A 105 2.18 5.80 -0.90
CA CYS A 105 0.91 5.32 -0.34
C CYS A 105 -0.29 5.42 -1.30
N SER A 106 -0.09 6.05 -2.47
CA SER A 106 -1.09 6.14 -3.54
C SER A 106 -1.26 4.82 -4.29
N VAL A 107 -0.21 3.97 -4.34
CA VAL A 107 -0.27 2.64 -4.95
C VAL A 107 -1.07 1.67 -4.06
N ARG A 108 -2.22 1.22 -4.54
CA ARG A 108 -3.11 0.24 -3.88
C ARG A 108 -3.21 -1.05 -4.69
N PHE A 109 -3.50 -2.17 -4.01
CA PHE A 109 -3.88 -3.41 -4.70
C PHE A 109 -5.21 -3.18 -5.43
N PRO A 110 -5.45 -3.87 -6.56
CA PRO A 110 -6.70 -3.72 -7.26
C PRO A 110 -7.78 -4.27 -6.33
N VAL A 111 -8.96 -3.69 -6.36
CA VAL A 111 -10.11 -4.23 -5.63
C VAL A 111 -10.26 -5.69 -6.08
N LYS A 112 -9.97 -6.64 -5.17
CA LYS A 112 -10.09 -8.08 -5.45
C LYS A 112 -11.54 -8.36 -5.82
N THR A 113 -11.85 -8.37 -7.11
CA THR A 113 -13.08 -8.98 -7.62
C THR A 113 -12.87 -10.48 -7.52
N GLY A 114 -13.22 -11.07 -6.37
CA GLY A 114 -13.05 -12.50 -6.13
C GLY A 114 -13.67 -13.31 -7.26
N ASN A 115 -12.89 -14.24 -7.84
CA ASN A 115 -13.31 -15.30 -8.77
C ASN A 115 -14.59 -15.01 -9.58
N MET A 116 -14.53 -14.05 -10.50
CA MET A 116 -15.43 -14.06 -11.65
C MET A 116 -14.63 -14.61 -12.82
N GLU A 117 -14.84 -15.89 -13.13
CA GLU A 117 -14.54 -16.42 -14.45
C GLU A 117 -15.19 -15.48 -15.47
N LYS A 118 -14.34 -14.75 -16.21
CA LYS A 118 -14.65 -13.53 -16.96
C LYS A 118 -15.00 -12.34 -16.06
N LYS A 119 -14.14 -11.30 -16.10
CA LYS A 119 -14.33 -9.98 -15.48
C LYS A 119 -15.64 -9.34 -15.98
N ASP A 120 -16.74 -9.66 -15.33
CA ASP A 120 -18.04 -9.09 -15.64
C ASP A 120 -18.20 -7.75 -14.92
N TYR A 121 -17.68 -6.71 -15.55
CA TYR A 121 -17.73 -5.34 -15.05
C TYR A 121 -19.16 -4.79 -14.90
N THR A 122 -20.16 -5.44 -15.51
CA THR A 122 -21.57 -5.03 -15.37
C THR A 122 -22.06 -5.15 -13.92
N LYS A 123 -21.47 -6.05 -13.13
CA LYS A 123 -21.81 -6.28 -11.71
C LYS A 123 -21.23 -5.23 -10.76
N LEU A 124 -20.29 -4.41 -11.22
CA LEU A 124 -19.66 -3.37 -10.39
C LEU A 124 -20.51 -2.11 -10.32
N ARG A 125 -20.41 -1.38 -9.21
CA ARG A 125 -20.99 -0.03 -9.09
C ARG A 125 -20.13 0.98 -9.86
N VAL A 126 -20.74 2.07 -10.33
CA VAL A 126 -20.02 3.16 -11.05
C VAL A 126 -18.80 3.67 -10.26
N LYS A 127 -18.88 3.75 -8.93
CA LYS A 127 -17.75 4.12 -8.08
C LYS A 127 -16.56 3.15 -8.22
N GLN A 128 -16.83 1.85 -8.28
CA GLN A 128 -15.79 0.84 -8.44
C GLN A 128 -15.21 0.87 -9.86
N LEU A 129 -16.05 1.09 -10.88
CA LEU A 129 -15.60 1.25 -12.27
C LEU A 129 -14.67 2.47 -12.41
N LYS A 130 -15.03 3.61 -11.81
CA LYS A 130 -14.18 4.81 -11.77
C LYS A 130 -12.85 4.54 -11.05
N GLN A 131 -12.87 3.78 -9.96
CA GLN A 131 -11.64 3.40 -9.27
C GLN A 131 -10.73 2.55 -10.15
N ILE A 132 -11.28 1.56 -10.87
CA ILE A 132 -10.50 0.72 -11.80
C ILE A 132 -9.84 1.58 -12.89
N LEU A 133 -10.57 2.54 -13.46
CA LEU A 133 -10.02 3.47 -14.44
C LEU A 133 -8.91 4.36 -13.86
N ALA A 134 -9.12 4.89 -12.64
CA ALA A 134 -8.11 5.69 -11.93
C ALA A 134 -6.85 4.87 -11.59
N ASP A 135 -7.02 3.62 -11.15
CA ASP A 135 -5.92 2.71 -10.85
C ASP A 135 -5.07 2.40 -12.11
N ARG A 136 -5.72 2.40 -13.28
CA ARG A 136 -5.09 2.26 -14.61
C ARG A 136 -4.55 3.57 -15.19
N GLY A 137 -4.74 4.70 -14.49
CA GLY A 137 -4.35 6.03 -14.98
C GLY A 137 -5.16 6.52 -16.19
N VAL A 138 -6.36 5.98 -16.40
CA VAL A 138 -7.24 6.32 -17.52
C VAL A 138 -8.42 7.14 -17.01
N GLU A 139 -8.71 8.27 -17.65
CA GLU A 139 -9.96 9.00 -17.43
C GLU A 139 -11.04 8.62 -18.45
N CYS A 140 -12.30 8.65 -18.02
CA CYS A 140 -13.48 8.44 -18.86
C CYS A 140 -14.12 9.79 -19.19
N LYS A 141 -13.58 10.50 -20.20
CA LYS A 141 -14.13 11.80 -20.63
C LYS A 141 -15.44 11.57 -21.39
N GLY A 142 -16.53 12.15 -20.89
CA GLY A 142 -17.86 12.07 -21.52
C GLY A 142 -18.76 10.91 -21.05
N CYS A 143 -18.29 10.06 -20.13
CA CYS A 143 -19.08 8.94 -19.63
C CYS A 143 -20.13 9.44 -18.63
N ALA A 144 -21.40 9.40 -19.02
CA ALA A 144 -22.55 9.79 -18.19
C ALA A 144 -23.27 8.55 -17.63
N GLU A 145 -23.32 7.48 -18.41
CA GLU A 145 -24.06 6.27 -18.08
C GLU A 145 -23.16 5.12 -17.63
N LYS A 146 -23.70 4.22 -16.79
CA LYS A 146 -22.96 3.06 -16.27
C LYS A 146 -22.38 2.19 -17.39
N ALA A 147 -23.11 2.00 -18.49
CA ALA A 147 -22.67 1.19 -19.61
C ALA A 147 -21.38 1.73 -20.27
N GLU A 148 -21.21 3.06 -20.31
CA GLU A 148 -20.02 3.71 -20.86
C GLU A 148 -18.79 3.48 -19.97
N PHE A 149 -18.97 3.55 -18.64
CA PHE A 149 -17.92 3.19 -17.69
C PHE A 149 -17.54 1.71 -17.80
N VAL A 150 -18.52 0.81 -17.95
CA VAL A 150 -18.26 -0.62 -18.17
C VAL A 150 -17.45 -0.82 -19.44
N LYS A 151 -17.86 -0.21 -20.56
CA LYS A 151 -17.14 -0.30 -21.84
C LYS A 151 -15.71 0.19 -21.72
N ARG A 152 -15.49 1.36 -21.11
CA ARG A 152 -14.15 1.92 -20.94
C ARG A 152 -13.25 1.05 -20.06
N VAL A 153 -13.81 0.44 -19.02
CA VAL A 153 -13.09 -0.50 -18.16
C VAL A 153 -12.76 -1.78 -18.94
N THR A 154 -13.66 -2.30 -19.77
CA THR A 154 -13.37 -3.44 -20.64
C THR A 154 -12.25 -3.12 -21.65
N ASP A 155 -12.31 -1.96 -22.31
CA ASP A 155 -11.33 -1.54 -23.31
C ASP A 155 -9.91 -1.40 -22.72
N THR A 156 -9.82 -1.09 -21.43
CA THR A 156 -8.55 -0.89 -20.71
C THR A 156 -8.11 -2.11 -19.91
N ASP A 157 -8.75 -3.28 -20.11
CA ASP A 157 -8.47 -4.46 -19.28
C ASP A 157 -7.04 -4.96 -19.40
N HIS A 158 -6.48 -4.89 -20.62
CA HIS A 158 -5.10 -5.24 -20.92
C HIS A 158 -4.06 -4.40 -20.16
N MET A 159 -4.45 -3.23 -19.62
CA MET A 159 -3.55 -2.36 -18.84
C MET A 159 -3.35 -2.85 -17.40
N GLU A 160 -4.06 -3.89 -16.98
CA GLU A 160 -3.88 -4.51 -15.66
C GLU A 160 -2.63 -5.41 -15.57
N GLU A 161 -2.08 -5.80 -16.73
CA GLU A 161 -0.97 -6.76 -16.85
C GLU A 161 0.42 -6.13 -17.02
N LEU A 162 0.51 -4.79 -17.08
CA LEU A 162 1.77 -4.02 -17.24
C LEU A 162 2.18 -3.32 -15.95
#